data_AF-A0A2R8C2G2-F1
#
_entry.id   AF-A0A2R8C2G2-F1
#
_cell.length_a   1.000
_cell.length_b   1.000
_cell.length_c   1.000
_cell.angle_alpha   90.00
_cell.angle_beta   90.00
_cell.angle_gamma   90.00
#
_symmetry.space_group_name_H-M   'P 1'
#
loop_
_entity.id
_entity.type
_entity.pdbx_description
1 polymer ?
#
loop_
_entity_poly.entity_id
_entity_poly.type
_entity_poly.pdbx_seq_one_letter_code
_entity_poly.pdbx_strand_id
1 'polypeptide(L)' 'MSPSDFARVFKETLGQTPMQYVLAYRIEQAAQMMRDKHLHLGEITLACGFADQAHFSRSFKQVTGQTPRRFRAA' A
#
# COMPACT_ATOMS: atom_id res chain seq x y z
N MET A 1 -6.61 25.43 5.98
CA MET A 1 -7.37 24.20 6.28
C MET A 1 -6.57 23.39 7.30
N SER A 2 -7.20 22.92 8.38
CA SER A 2 -6.52 22.06 9.35
C SER A 2 -6.42 20.61 8.85
N PRO A 3 -5.53 19.76 9.42
CA PRO A 3 -5.47 18.34 9.08
C PRO A 3 -6.81 17.60 9.28
N SER A 4 -7.57 17.98 10.31
CA SER A 4 -8.90 17.43 10.60
C SER A 4 -9.93 17.83 9.54
N ASP A 5 -9.91 19.10 9.12
CA ASP A 5 -10.78 19.58 8.04
C ASP A 5 -10.47 18.87 6.72
N PHE A 6 -9.18 18.71 6.41
CA PHE A 6 -8.75 17.95 5.23
C PHE A 6 -9.29 16.52 5.26
N ALA A 7 -9.06 15.80 6.36
CA ALA A 7 -9.48 14.40 6.48
C ALA A 7 -11.01 14.25 6.36
N ARG A 8 -11.77 15.19 6.92
CA ARG A 8 -13.23 15.23 6.81
C ARG A 8 -13.67 15.44 5.35
N VAL A 9 -13.21 16.52 4.72
CA VAL A 9 -13.58 16.87 3.33
C VAL A 9 -13.14 15.76 2.36
N PHE A 10 -11.94 15.20 2.56
CA PHE A 10 -11.43 14.10 1.74
C PHE A 10 -12.34 12.86 1.85
N LYS A 11 -12.74 12.48 3.07
CA LYS A 11 -13.65 11.35 3.28
C LYS A 11 -15.04 11.60 2.71
N GLU A 12 -15.58 12.81 2.87
CA GLU A 12 -16.85 13.22 2.26
C GLU A 12 -16.79 13.14 0.72
N THR A 13 -15.63 13.43 0.13
CA THR A 13 -15.45 13.43 -1.33
C THR A 13 -15.17 12.04 -1.91
N LEU A 14 -14.32 11.23 -1.24
CA LEU A 14 -13.78 9.97 -1.78
C LEU A 14 -14.29 8.72 -1.05
N GLY A 15 -15.14 8.87 -0.03
CA GLY A 15 -15.74 7.77 0.73
C GLY A 15 -14.79 7.06 1.71
N GLN A 16 -13.52 7.44 1.76
CA GLN A 16 -12.48 6.80 2.59
C GLN A 16 -11.53 7.83 3.20
N THR A 17 -10.86 7.48 4.29
CA THR A 17 -9.89 8.40 4.92
C THR A 17 -8.65 8.56 4.03
N PRO A 18 -7.92 9.69 4.14
CA PRO A 18 -6.65 9.86 3.43
C PRO A 18 -5.66 8.71 3.67
N MET A 19 -5.58 8.20 4.90
CA MET A 19 -4.69 7.09 5.25
C MET A 19 -5.07 5.79 4.54
N GLN A 20 -6.38 5.48 4.44
CA GLN A 20 -6.87 4.30 3.70
C GLN A 20 -6.54 4.41 2.21
N TYR A 21 -6.76 5.59 1.63
CA TYR A 21 -6.46 5.87 0.23
C TYR A 21 -4.96 5.69 -0.07
N VAL A 22 -4.10 6.33 0.73
CA VAL A 22 -2.64 6.22 0.57
C VAL A 22 -2.18 4.79 0.74
N LEU A 23 -2.75 4.05 1.69
CA LEU A 23 -2.40 2.64 1.88
C LEU A 23 -2.77 1.81 0.65
N ALA A 24 -3.99 1.94 0.13
CA ALA A 24 -4.44 1.23 -1.06
C ALA A 24 -3.54 1.54 -2.27
N TYR A 25 -3.24 2.82 -2.49
CA TYR A 25 -2.33 3.27 -3.55
C TYR A 25 -0.94 2.65 -3.43
N ARG A 26 -0.34 2.66 -2.23
CA ARG A 26 0.98 2.04 -2.00
C ARG A 26 0.98 0.54 -2.31
N ILE A 27 -0.09 -0.17 -1.96
CA ILE A 27 -0.22 -1.60 -2.25
C ILE A 27 -0.39 -1.86 -3.76
N GLU A 28 -1.15 -1.01 -4.46
CA GLU A 28 -1.29 -1.08 -5.91
C GLU A 28 0.06 -0.88 -6.62
N GLN A 29 0.85 0.12 -6.21
CA GLN A 29 2.20 0.34 -6.74
C GLN A 29 3.12 -0.85 -6.46
N ALA A 30 3.07 -1.42 -5.24
CA ALA A 30 3.85 -2.60 -4.91
C ALA A 30 3.48 -3.80 -5.81
N ALA A 31 2.20 -4.02 -6.09
CA ALA A 31 1.73 -5.07 -6.97
C ALA A 31 2.20 -4.85 -8.42
N GLN A 32 2.24 -3.60 -8.90
CA GLN A 32 2.81 -3.25 -10.20
C GLN A 32 4.31 -3.55 -10.26
N MET A 33 5.07 -3.15 -9.25
CA MET A 33 6.52 -3.40 -9.17
C MET A 33 6.87 -4.88 -9.09
N MET A 34 6.02 -5.71 -8.44
CA MET A 34 6.23 -7.16 -8.34
C MET A 34 6.18 -7.89 -9.69
N ARG A 35 5.65 -7.26 -10.75
CA ARG A 35 5.69 -7.82 -12.11
C ARG A 35 7.10 -7.92 -12.65
N ASP A 36 8.01 -7.07 -12.18
CA ASP A 36 9.44 -7.20 -12.46
C ASP A 36 10.06 -8.28 -11.55
N LYS A 37 10.58 -9.34 -12.17
CA LYS A 37 11.19 -10.47 -11.45
C LYS A 37 12.59 -10.14 -10.91
N HIS A 38 13.21 -9.05 -11.33
CA HIS A 38 14.54 -8.63 -10.89
C HIS A 38 14.51 -7.82 -9.59
N LEU A 39 13.39 -7.16 -9.27
CA LEU A 39 13.27 -6.40 -8.02
C LEU A 39 13.10 -7.29 -6.80
N HIS A 40 13.85 -7.07 -5.73
CA HIS A 40 13.65 -7.80 -4.48
C HIS A 40 12.47 -7.23 -3.67
N LEU A 41 11.78 -8.07 -2.89
CA LEU A 41 10.66 -7.62 -2.06
C LEU A 41 11.06 -6.55 -1.03
N GLY A 42 12.31 -6.55 -0.57
CA GLY A 42 12.84 -5.51 0.32
C GLY A 42 12.94 -4.14 -0.38
N GLU A 43 13.35 -4.11 -1.64
CA GLU A 43 13.43 -2.89 -2.44
C GLU A 43 12.04 -2.34 -2.73
N ILE A 44 11.09 -3.21 -3.09
CA ILE A 44 9.68 -2.84 -3.31
C ILE A 44 9.06 -2.27 -2.02
N THR A 45 9.38 -2.87 -0.86
CA THR A 45 8.91 -2.40 0.46
C THR A 45 9.30 -0.95 0.70
N LEU A 46 10.59 -0.63 0.54
CA LEU A 46 11.12 0.72 0.77
C LEU A 46 10.59 1.71 -0.27
N ALA A 47 10.56 1.32 -1.55
CA ALA A 47 10.06 2.15 -2.63
C ALA A 47 8.58 2.54 -2.45
N CYS A 48 7.77 1.67 -1.87
CA CYS A 48 6.35 1.93 -1.57
C CYS A 48 6.14 2.69 -0.25
N GLY A 49 7.21 3.15 0.40
CA GLY A 49 7.15 3.98 1.61
C GLY A 49 6.81 3.21 2.89
N PHE A 50 7.08 1.91 2.94
CA PHE A 50 7.01 1.12 4.16
C PHE A 50 8.37 1.09 4.85
N ALA A 51 8.38 1.27 6.17
CA ALA A 51 9.61 1.26 6.96
C ALA A 51 10.25 -0.14 7.03
N ASP A 52 9.43 -1.20 7.01
CA ASP A 52 9.90 -2.57 7.13
C ASP A 52 8.98 -3.56 6.40
N GLN A 53 9.53 -4.74 6.12
CA GLN A 53 8.88 -5.80 5.35
C GLN A 53 7.71 -6.46 6.10
N ALA A 54 7.72 -6.44 7.44
CA ALA A 54 6.67 -7.05 8.25
C ALA A 54 5.40 -6.20 8.21
N HIS A 55 5.53 -4.87 8.36
CA HIS A 55 4.44 -3.93 8.16
C HIS A 55 3.90 -4.02 6.73
N PHE A 56 4.77 -3.97 5.73
CA PHE A 56 4.36 -4.15 4.34
C PHE A 56 3.58 -5.44 4.10
N SER A 57 4.08 -6.58 4.58
CA SER A 57 3.44 -7.88 4.35
C SER A 57 2.06 -7.98 5.01
N ARG A 58 1.89 -7.42 6.22
CA ARG A 58 0.58 -7.36 6.90
C ARG A 58 -0.39 -6.49 6.11
N SER A 59 0.03 -5.29 5.73
CA SER A 59 -0.83 -4.33 5.02
C SER A 59 -1.18 -4.80 3.61
N PHE A 60 -0.23 -5.42 2.89
CA PHE A 60 -0.48 -6.01 1.58
C PHE A 60 -1.50 -7.13 1.66
N LYS A 61 -1.39 -8.02 2.66
CA LYS A 61 -2.38 -9.08 2.89
C LYS A 61 -3.75 -8.52 3.28
N GLN A 62 -3.79 -7.48 4.11
CA GLN A 62 -5.03 -6.83 4.50
C GLN A 62 -5.79 -6.26 3.29
N VAL A 63 -5.07 -5.66 2.33
CA VAL A 63 -5.67 -5.04 1.14
C VAL A 63 -5.98 -6.04 0.03
N THR A 64 -5.08 -7.01 -0.23
CA THR A 64 -5.18 -7.94 -1.39
C THR A 64 -5.70 -9.33 -1.04
N GLY A 65 -5.79 -9.68 0.25
CA GLY A 65 -6.12 -11.02 0.73
C GLY A 65 -4.96 -12.03 0.69
N GLN A 66 -3.81 -11.70 0.10
CA GLN A 66 -2.68 -12.61 -0.08
C GLN A 66 -1.36 -12.00 0.40
N THR A 67 -0.37 -12.84 0.77
CA THR A 67 0.96 -12.32 1.12
C THR A 67 1.70 -11.85 -0.13
N PRO A 68 2.62 -10.86 -0.04
CA PRO A 68 3.43 -10.40 -1.18
C PRO A 68 4.11 -11.54 -1.95
N ARG A 69 4.65 -12.51 -1.23
CA ARG A 69 5.35 -13.66 -1.81
C ARG A 69 4.41 -14.57 -2.61
N ARG A 70 3.18 -14.79 -2.11
CA ARG A 70 2.17 -15.59 -2.82
C ARG A 70 1.64 -14.84 -4.04
N PHE A 71 1.40 -13.53 -3.90
CA PHE A 71 0.96 -12.68 -5.00
C PHE A 71 1.97 -12.67 -6.15
N ARG A 72 3.27 -12.58 -5.85
CA ARG A 72 4.34 -12.57 -6.85
C ARG A 72 4.57 -13.93 -7.55
N ALA A 73 4.19 -15.02 -6.89
CA ALA A 73 4.36 -16.36 -7.44
C ALA A 73 3.22 -16.79 -8.38
N ALA A 74 2.10 -16.06 -8.38
CA ALA A 74 0.98 -16.23 -9.30
C ALA A 74 1.28 -15.59 -10.66
#